data_AF-A0ABC8S948-F1
#
_entry.id   AF-A0ABC8S948-F1
#
_cell.length_a   1.000
_cell.length_b   1.000
_cell.length_c   1.000
_cell.angle_alpha   90.00
_cell.angle_beta   90.00
_cell.angle_gamma   90.00
#
_symmetry.space_group_name_H-M   'P 1'
#
loop_
_entity.id
_entity.type
_entity.pdbx_description
1 polymer ?
#
loop_
_entity_poly.entity_id
_entity_poly.type
_entity_poly.pdbx_seq_one_letter_code
_entity_poly.pdbx_strand_id
1 'polypeptide(L)'
;MALNNFLPIFLSNGLVAIVPGLFGNLLVDTMSLGPVSPFDATACFLAIGMAVIPSSWGENYGDPSENKDLLTQFNGAAVAIASDEKIALFGAIQSLFEGSMYTFVFLWTPALSPNEEDIPHGFIFATFMLASILGSTIASRLMARTSLRVESYMQIVFVVSAASLRLPIVTTFLVAPSKVEGGSISFAGCIQLIGFCTFEACVGIFWPSIVKMRSQYIPEEARSTIMNFFRIPLNIFVCIVLYNVNAFPITVMFGMCSIFLFVASILQRRLLMIAEKSKTEDWTALKEKDNEAEPLNDA
;
A
#
# COMPACT_ATOMS: atom_id res chain seq x y z
N MET A 1 -8.01 12.35 -19.18
CA MET A 1 -7.68 11.09 -19.89
C MET A 1 -6.97 10.07 -18.99
N ALA A 2 -5.93 10.45 -18.23
CA ALA A 2 -5.21 9.54 -17.33
C ALA A 2 -6.06 8.84 -16.26
N LEU A 3 -7.13 9.47 -15.74
CA LEU A 3 -7.96 8.90 -14.68
C LEU A 3 -8.80 7.68 -15.12
N ASN A 4 -9.19 7.61 -16.40
CA ASN A 4 -9.99 6.49 -16.91
C ASN A 4 -9.20 5.18 -17.03
N ASN A 5 -7.87 5.24 -17.01
CA ASN A 5 -7.02 4.05 -17.14
C ASN A 5 -6.72 3.39 -15.78
N PHE A 6 -6.82 4.10 -14.66
CA PHE A 6 -6.45 3.55 -13.35
C PHE A 6 -7.51 2.60 -12.78
N LEU A 7 -8.79 2.94 -12.89
CA LEU A 7 -9.88 2.11 -12.38
C LEU A 7 -9.87 0.67 -12.96
N PRO A 8 -9.79 0.45 -14.29
CA PRO A 8 -9.73 -0.91 -14.83
C PRO A 8 -8.49 -1.68 -14.39
N ILE A 9 -7.35 -1.02 -14.19
CA ILE A 9 -6.12 -1.67 -13.68
C ILE A 9 -6.31 -2.15 -12.24
N PHE A 10 -6.85 -1.32 -11.35
CA PHE A 10 -7.07 -1.70 -9.95
C PHE A 10 -8.19 -2.73 -9.78
N LEU A 11 -9.25 -2.63 -10.58
CA LEU A 11 -10.31 -3.66 -10.63
C LEU A 11 -9.75 -4.99 -11.12
N SER A 12 -8.93 -4.97 -12.18
CA SER A 12 -8.25 -6.18 -12.70
C SER A 12 -7.35 -6.80 -11.64
N ASN A 13 -6.53 -5.99 -10.95
CA ASN A 13 -5.65 -6.48 -9.90
C ASN A 13 -6.41 -7.13 -8.74
N GLY A 14 -7.51 -6.51 -8.28
CA GLY A 14 -8.35 -7.10 -7.24
C GLY A 14 -9.05 -8.39 -7.69
N LEU A 15 -9.56 -8.45 -8.92
CA LEU A 15 -10.16 -9.66 -9.48
C LEU A 15 -9.13 -10.80 -9.62
N VAL A 16 -7.92 -10.49 -10.09
CA VAL A 16 -6.80 -11.44 -10.19
C VAL A 16 -6.29 -11.87 -8.80
N ALA A 17 -6.58 -11.15 -7.72
CA ALA A 17 -6.30 -11.62 -6.37
C ALA A 17 -7.40 -12.54 -5.81
N ILE A 18 -8.68 -12.26 -6.11
CA ILE A 18 -9.83 -13.03 -5.60
C ILE A 18 -9.94 -14.38 -6.31
N VAL A 19 -9.87 -14.39 -7.64
CA VAL A 19 -10.15 -15.59 -8.45
C VAL A 19 -9.18 -16.75 -8.14
N PRO A 20 -7.85 -16.54 -8.08
CA PRO A 20 -6.92 -17.61 -7.72
C PRO A 20 -7.05 -18.06 -6.27
N GLY A 21 -7.39 -17.15 -5.34
CA GLY A 21 -7.63 -17.51 -3.94
C GLY A 21 -8.83 -18.44 -3.76
N LEU A 22 -9.95 -18.13 -4.43
CA LEU A 22 -11.13 -19.00 -4.45
C LEU A 22 -10.87 -20.31 -5.21
N PHE A 23 -10.09 -20.26 -6.29
CA PHE A 23 -9.70 -21.45 -7.05
C PHE A 23 -8.80 -22.37 -6.23
N GLY A 24 -7.86 -21.82 -5.45
CA GLY A 24 -7.02 -22.57 -4.51
C GLY A 24 -7.85 -23.30 -3.46
N ASN A 25 -8.82 -22.60 -2.84
CA ASN A 25 -9.76 -23.23 -1.91
C ASN A 25 -10.58 -24.34 -2.57
N LEU A 26 -11.08 -24.13 -3.79
CA LEU A 26 -11.86 -25.14 -4.51
C LEU A 26 -11.03 -26.42 -4.76
N LEU A 27 -9.76 -26.27 -5.16
CA LEU A 27 -8.85 -27.40 -5.42
C LEU A 27 -8.59 -28.21 -4.14
N VAL A 28 -8.41 -27.54 -3.01
CA VAL A 28 -8.12 -28.18 -1.72
C VAL A 28 -9.38 -28.81 -1.13
N ASP A 29 -10.46 -28.04 -1.00
CA ASP A 29 -11.66 -28.44 -0.26
C ASP A 29 -12.61 -29.31 -1.08
N THR A 30 -12.83 -28.98 -2.37
CA THR A 30 -13.84 -29.64 -3.21
C THR A 30 -13.26 -30.78 -4.02
N MET A 31 -12.02 -30.67 -4.49
CA MET A 31 -11.35 -31.73 -5.25
C MET A 31 -10.46 -32.63 -4.38
N SER A 32 -10.26 -32.29 -3.10
CA SER A 32 -9.47 -33.07 -2.13
C SER A 32 -8.06 -33.41 -2.64
N LEU A 33 -7.49 -32.56 -3.50
CA LEU A 33 -6.19 -32.77 -4.16
C LEU A 33 -4.99 -32.56 -3.20
N GLY A 34 -5.26 -32.37 -1.91
CA GLY A 34 -4.26 -32.12 -0.88
C GLY A 34 -3.73 -30.70 -0.89
N PRO A 35 -2.96 -30.31 0.15
CA PRO A 35 -2.48 -28.93 0.34
C PRO A 35 -1.45 -28.48 -0.72
N VAL A 36 -0.97 -29.37 -1.57
CA VAL A 36 0.03 -29.07 -2.62
C VAL A 36 -0.64 -28.58 -3.92
N SER A 37 -1.95 -28.83 -4.10
CA SER A 37 -2.65 -28.54 -5.35
C SER A 37 -2.60 -27.07 -5.83
N PRO A 38 -2.61 -26.05 -4.95
CA PRO A 38 -2.45 -24.66 -5.41
C PRO A 38 -1.06 -24.38 -5.98
N PHE A 39 -0.02 -25.05 -5.49
CA PHE A 39 1.35 -24.90 -5.99
C PHE A 39 1.50 -25.50 -7.38
N ASP A 40 0.95 -26.69 -7.60
CA ASP A 40 0.96 -27.35 -8.91
C ASP A 40 0.21 -26.53 -9.96
N ALA A 41 -0.98 -26.01 -9.60
CA ALA A 41 -1.73 -25.11 -10.47
C ALA A 41 -0.90 -23.86 -10.83
N THR A 42 -0.24 -23.25 -9.84
CA THR A 42 0.62 -22.07 -10.05
C THR A 42 1.78 -22.39 -11.00
N ALA A 43 2.41 -23.56 -10.88
CA ALA A 43 3.47 -24.00 -11.78
C ALA A 43 3.00 -24.12 -13.24
N CYS A 44 1.79 -24.67 -13.46
CA CYS A 44 1.19 -24.73 -14.80
C CYS A 44 0.95 -23.33 -15.38
N PHE A 45 0.40 -22.40 -14.60
CA PHE A 45 0.21 -21.00 -15.04
C PHE A 45 1.53 -20.30 -15.35
N LEU A 46 2.57 -20.52 -14.54
CA LEU A 46 3.92 -20.00 -14.78
C LEU A 46 4.51 -20.53 -16.09
N ALA A 47 4.35 -21.82 -16.39
CA ALA A 47 4.83 -22.41 -17.63
C ALA A 47 4.13 -21.81 -18.87
N ILE A 48 2.81 -21.60 -18.78
CA ILE A 48 2.05 -20.90 -19.83
C ILE A 48 2.55 -19.46 -19.99
N GLY A 49 2.74 -18.74 -18.89
CA GLY A 49 3.28 -17.37 -18.93
C GLY A 49 4.65 -17.30 -19.60
N MET A 50 5.55 -18.24 -19.28
CA MET A 50 6.87 -18.35 -19.89
C MET A 50 6.80 -18.62 -21.40
N ALA A 51 5.78 -19.33 -21.89
CA ALA A 51 5.58 -19.56 -23.32
C ALA A 51 4.99 -18.32 -24.04
N VAL A 52 4.13 -17.55 -23.36
CA VAL A 52 3.42 -16.40 -23.94
C VAL A 52 4.26 -15.12 -23.95
N ILE A 53 5.13 -14.91 -22.96
CA ILE A 53 5.97 -13.68 -22.88
C ILE A 53 6.85 -13.51 -24.13
N PRO A 54 7.60 -14.52 -24.62
CA PRO A 54 8.46 -14.37 -25.79
C PRO A 54 7.69 -14.07 -27.08
N SER A 55 6.43 -14.52 -27.19
CA SER A 55 5.60 -14.29 -28.38
C SER A 55 4.84 -12.97 -28.35
N SER A 56 4.65 -12.38 -27.16
CA SER A 56 3.76 -11.24 -26.95
C SER A 56 4.49 -9.94 -26.62
N TRP A 57 5.72 -10.02 -26.10
CA TRP A 57 6.54 -8.87 -25.74
C TRP A 57 7.73 -8.71 -26.70
N GLY A 58 7.90 -7.50 -27.24
CA GLY A 58 9.12 -7.11 -27.92
C GLY A 58 10.22 -6.77 -26.92
N GLU A 59 11.46 -7.12 -27.23
CA GLU A 59 12.61 -6.86 -26.37
C GLU A 59 12.86 -5.34 -26.24
N ASN A 60 12.86 -4.83 -25.01
CA ASN A 60 13.18 -3.43 -24.72
C ASN A 60 14.67 -3.32 -24.37
N TYR A 61 15.51 -3.14 -25.39
CA TYR A 61 16.94 -2.91 -25.19
C TYR A 61 17.14 -1.54 -24.54
N GLY A 62 17.72 -1.53 -23.34
CA GLY A 62 18.12 -0.28 -22.67
C GLY A 62 19.15 0.48 -23.50
N ASP A 63 19.13 1.80 -23.41
CA ASP A 63 20.06 2.65 -24.15
C ASP A 63 21.51 2.34 -23.71
N PRO A 64 22.40 1.85 -24.61
CA PRO A 64 23.77 1.50 -24.25
C PRO A 64 24.58 2.68 -23.70
N SER A 65 24.12 3.91 -23.98
CA SER A 65 24.71 5.16 -23.51
C SER A 65 24.37 5.49 -22.05
N GLU A 66 23.38 4.82 -21.44
CA GLU A 66 22.96 5.00 -20.05
C GLU A 66 23.44 3.88 -19.10
N ASN A 67 24.66 3.35 -19.31
CA ASN A 67 25.33 2.51 -18.31
C ASN A 67 25.82 3.36 -17.12
N LYS A 68 24.89 3.99 -16.40
CA LYS A 68 25.17 4.68 -15.14
C LYS A 68 25.46 3.63 -14.08
N ASP A 69 26.67 3.64 -13.57
CA ASP A 69 27.10 2.76 -12.48
C ASP A 69 26.14 2.87 -11.29
N LEU A 70 25.81 1.73 -10.66
CA LEU A 70 24.76 1.66 -9.63
C LEU A 70 25.04 2.64 -8.49
N LEU A 71 26.30 2.74 -8.06
CA LEU A 71 26.73 3.65 -7.01
C LEU A 71 26.46 5.12 -7.38
N THR A 72 26.64 5.49 -8.63
CA THR A 72 26.37 6.84 -9.14
C THR A 72 24.87 7.14 -9.13
N GLN A 73 24.03 6.16 -9.46
CA GLN A 73 22.56 6.29 -9.37
C GLN A 73 22.09 6.42 -7.91
N PHE A 74 22.63 5.63 -7.00
CA PHE A 74 22.31 5.71 -5.57
C PHE A 74 22.75 7.04 -4.96
N ASN A 75 23.94 7.55 -5.34
CA ASN A 75 24.40 8.85 -4.89
C ASN A 75 23.53 9.98 -5.45
N GLY A 76 23.18 9.93 -6.74
CA GLY A 76 22.24 10.87 -7.36
C GLY A 76 20.87 10.86 -6.69
N ALA A 77 20.34 9.68 -6.34
CA ALA A 77 19.10 9.56 -5.59
C ALA A 77 19.23 10.12 -4.16
N ALA A 78 20.34 9.88 -3.47
CA ALA A 78 20.59 10.43 -2.14
C ALA A 78 20.65 11.96 -2.16
N VAL A 79 21.31 12.55 -3.15
CA VAL A 79 21.34 14.01 -3.35
C VAL A 79 19.95 14.56 -3.67
N ALA A 80 19.19 13.91 -4.54
CA ALA A 80 17.82 14.33 -4.87
C ALA A 80 16.90 14.27 -3.64
N ILE A 81 17.01 13.22 -2.83
CA ILE A 81 16.28 13.07 -1.56
C ILE A 81 16.70 14.14 -0.55
N ALA A 82 17.99 14.43 -0.43
CA ALA A 82 18.50 15.45 0.48
C ALA A 82 18.12 16.88 0.04
N SER A 83 17.93 17.09 -1.26
CA SER A 83 17.60 18.39 -1.84
C SER A 83 16.10 18.69 -1.82
N ASP A 84 15.24 17.66 -1.94
CA ASP A 84 13.79 17.82 -1.91
C ASP A 84 13.17 17.04 -0.73
N GLU A 85 12.82 17.81 0.31
CA GLU A 85 12.13 17.30 1.49
C GLU A 85 10.81 16.59 1.12
N LYS A 86 10.13 16.98 0.04
CA LYS A 86 8.87 16.33 -0.40
C LYS A 86 9.14 14.89 -0.82
N ILE A 87 10.24 14.64 -1.53
CA ILE A 87 10.64 13.29 -1.96
C ILE A 87 10.98 12.43 -0.75
N ALA A 88 11.72 12.99 0.21
CA ALA A 88 12.08 12.30 1.45
C ALA A 88 10.85 11.92 2.30
N LEU A 89 9.94 12.87 2.52
CA LEU A 89 8.70 12.65 3.25
C LEU A 89 7.81 11.63 2.54
N PHE A 90 7.67 11.73 1.22
CA PHE A 90 6.88 10.79 0.41
C PHE A 90 7.44 9.37 0.50
N GLY A 91 8.75 9.20 0.34
CA GLY A 91 9.43 7.90 0.46
C GLY A 91 9.24 7.28 1.83
N ALA A 92 9.40 8.07 2.90
CA ALA A 92 9.18 7.62 4.27
C ALA A 92 7.72 7.19 4.53
N ILE A 93 6.73 7.96 4.08
CA ILE A 93 5.30 7.63 4.21
C ILE A 93 4.98 6.32 3.49
N GLN A 94 5.45 6.18 2.24
CA GLN A 94 5.22 4.97 1.46
C GLN A 94 5.81 3.75 2.15
N SER A 95 7.07 3.84 2.60
CA SER A 95 7.74 2.77 3.32
C SER A 95 7.00 2.40 4.60
N LEU A 96 6.67 3.35 5.48
CA LEU A 96 5.96 3.06 6.74
C LEU A 96 4.62 2.35 6.52
N PHE A 97 3.87 2.73 5.48
CA PHE A 97 2.61 2.09 5.14
C PHE A 97 2.82 0.68 4.57
N GLU A 98 3.70 0.51 3.59
CA GLU A 98 3.97 -0.79 2.97
C GLU A 98 4.53 -1.79 3.99
N GLY A 99 5.42 -1.36 4.88
CA GLY A 99 5.93 -2.22 5.95
C GLY A 99 4.85 -2.67 6.93
N SER A 100 3.91 -1.79 7.26
CA SER A 100 2.75 -2.12 8.10
C SER A 100 1.80 -3.09 7.39
N MET A 101 1.57 -2.90 6.09
CA MET A 101 0.77 -3.80 5.25
C MET A 101 1.40 -5.19 5.16
N TYR A 102 2.71 -5.30 4.88
CA TYR A 102 3.38 -6.60 4.82
C TYR A 102 3.32 -7.34 6.16
N THR A 103 3.55 -6.63 7.26
CA THR A 103 3.42 -7.19 8.61
C THR A 103 1.99 -7.70 8.86
N PHE A 104 0.97 -6.93 8.46
CA PHE A 104 -0.43 -7.35 8.54
C PHE A 104 -0.71 -8.65 7.75
N VAL A 105 -0.20 -8.77 6.51
CA VAL A 105 -0.39 -9.96 5.67
C VAL A 105 0.17 -11.23 6.32
N PHE A 106 1.24 -11.13 7.12
CA PHE A 106 1.76 -12.27 7.87
C PHE A 106 0.99 -12.57 9.16
N LEU A 107 0.46 -11.53 9.82
CA LEU A 107 -0.10 -11.66 11.17
C LEU A 107 -1.63 -11.79 11.23
N TRP A 108 -2.37 -11.48 10.16
CA TRP A 108 -3.83 -11.53 10.21
C TRP A 108 -4.37 -12.94 10.50
N THR A 109 -3.75 -13.99 9.94
CA THR A 109 -4.15 -15.38 10.16
C THR A 109 -4.00 -15.80 11.64
N PRO A 110 -2.81 -15.71 12.26
CA PRO A 110 -2.65 -16.05 13.68
C PRO A 110 -3.40 -15.08 14.61
N ALA A 111 -3.69 -13.85 14.18
CA ALA A 111 -4.47 -12.90 14.97
C ALA A 111 -5.96 -13.22 15.01
N LEU A 112 -6.49 -13.89 13.98
CA LEU A 112 -7.91 -14.23 13.86
C LEU A 112 -8.20 -15.67 14.33
N SER A 113 -7.23 -16.57 14.22
CA SER A 113 -7.31 -17.95 14.73
C SER A 113 -6.18 -18.24 15.74
N PRO A 114 -6.24 -17.66 16.96
CA PRO A 114 -5.21 -17.90 17.97
C PRO A 114 -5.23 -19.32 18.55
N ASN A 115 -6.32 -20.08 18.36
CA ASN A 115 -6.50 -21.45 18.86
C ASN A 115 -6.53 -22.51 17.74
N GLU A 116 -6.06 -22.19 16.53
CA GLU A 116 -6.14 -23.09 15.37
C GLU A 116 -7.58 -23.54 15.03
N GLU A 117 -8.55 -22.65 15.24
CA GLU A 117 -9.94 -22.87 14.81
C GLU A 117 -10.00 -23.00 13.27
N ASP A 118 -10.81 -23.95 12.80
CA ASP A 118 -11.08 -24.18 11.37
C ASP A 118 -11.93 -23.03 10.80
N ILE A 119 -11.26 -21.94 10.49
CA ILE A 119 -11.86 -20.76 9.87
C ILE A 119 -11.62 -20.85 8.35
N PRO A 120 -12.63 -20.56 7.50
CA PRO A 120 -12.47 -20.55 6.05
C PRO A 120 -11.61 -19.35 5.60
N HIS A 121 -10.28 -19.49 5.68
CA HIS A 121 -9.29 -18.44 5.42
C HIS A 121 -9.46 -17.77 4.05
N GLY A 122 -9.73 -18.53 3.00
CA GLY A 122 -9.89 -17.94 1.66
C GLY A 122 -11.17 -17.12 1.47
N PHE A 123 -12.25 -17.38 2.23
CA PHE A 123 -13.44 -16.51 2.21
C PHE A 123 -13.18 -15.17 2.93
N ILE A 124 -12.40 -15.21 4.02
CA ILE A 124 -11.96 -14.00 4.72
C ILE A 124 -11.04 -13.18 3.83
N PHE A 125 -10.06 -13.84 3.20
CA PHE A 125 -9.16 -13.20 2.25
C PHE A 125 -9.93 -12.61 1.06
N ALA A 126 -10.92 -13.31 0.52
CA ALA A 126 -11.80 -12.76 -0.54
C ALA A 126 -12.56 -11.52 -0.06
N THR A 127 -12.98 -11.47 1.21
CA THR A 127 -13.62 -10.30 1.81
C THR A 127 -12.64 -9.13 1.95
N PHE A 128 -11.39 -9.38 2.33
CA PHE A 128 -10.31 -8.38 2.36
C PHE A 128 -10.04 -7.81 0.96
N MET A 129 -9.90 -8.67 -0.03
CA MET A 129 -9.71 -8.24 -1.41
C MET A 129 -10.91 -7.45 -1.93
N LEU A 130 -12.14 -7.84 -1.60
CA LEU A 130 -13.33 -7.06 -1.95
C LEU A 130 -13.32 -5.67 -1.29
N ALA A 131 -12.93 -5.58 -0.01
CA ALA A 131 -12.77 -4.31 0.68
C ALA A 131 -11.71 -3.41 0.00
N SER A 132 -10.59 -4.00 -0.45
CA SER A 132 -9.53 -3.27 -1.19
C SER A 132 -10.02 -2.74 -2.55
N ILE A 133 -10.88 -3.49 -3.25
CA ILE A 133 -11.51 -3.07 -4.52
C ILE A 133 -12.45 -1.89 -4.27
N LEU A 134 -13.27 -1.97 -3.22
CA LEU A 134 -14.15 -0.88 -2.81
C LEU A 134 -13.34 0.38 -2.48
N GLY A 135 -12.24 0.24 -1.72
CA GLY A 135 -11.30 1.32 -1.42
C GLY A 135 -10.71 1.96 -2.68
N SER A 136 -10.24 1.14 -3.62
CA SER A 136 -9.66 1.62 -4.90
C SER A 136 -10.68 2.38 -5.75
N THR A 137 -11.94 1.96 -5.71
CA THR A 137 -13.05 2.63 -6.38
C THR A 137 -13.35 3.99 -5.73
N ILE A 138 -13.36 4.05 -4.40
CA ILE A 138 -13.53 5.30 -3.63
C ILE A 138 -12.40 6.27 -3.99
N ALA A 139 -11.15 5.82 -3.98
CA ALA A 139 -10.00 6.64 -4.35
C ALA A 139 -10.08 7.15 -5.78
N SER A 140 -10.49 6.32 -6.73
CA SER A 140 -10.68 6.74 -8.13
C SER A 140 -11.72 7.86 -8.25
N ARG A 141 -12.85 7.75 -7.52
CA ARG A 141 -13.88 8.79 -7.45
C ARG A 141 -13.38 10.06 -6.75
N LEU A 142 -12.56 9.90 -5.72
CA LEU A 142 -11.99 11.01 -4.95
C LEU A 142 -10.98 11.79 -5.78
N MET A 143 -10.11 11.09 -6.50
CA MET A 143 -9.15 11.67 -7.44
C MET A 143 -9.80 12.34 -8.67
N ALA A 144 -11.05 11.97 -9.00
CA ALA A 144 -11.84 12.63 -10.04
C ALA A 144 -12.30 14.04 -9.62
N ARG A 145 -12.40 14.30 -8.32
CA ARG A 145 -12.78 15.60 -7.80
C ARG A 145 -11.54 16.48 -7.71
N THR A 146 -11.50 17.54 -8.52
CA THR A 146 -10.39 18.52 -8.55
C THR A 146 -10.25 19.32 -7.26
N SER A 147 -11.29 19.39 -6.42
CA SER A 147 -11.29 20.13 -5.16
C SER A 147 -10.59 19.39 -4.00
N LEU A 148 -10.42 18.06 -4.11
CA LEU A 148 -9.86 17.25 -3.02
C LEU A 148 -8.43 16.87 -3.34
N ARG A 149 -7.49 17.44 -2.58
CA ARG A 149 -6.07 17.10 -2.66
C ARG A 149 -5.84 15.70 -2.12
N VAL A 150 -4.95 14.97 -2.78
CA VAL A 150 -4.60 13.60 -2.41
C VAL A 150 -4.03 13.56 -1.00
N GLU A 151 -3.23 14.56 -0.68
CA GLU A 151 -2.53 14.69 0.58
C GLU A 151 -3.47 14.83 1.78
N SER A 152 -4.61 15.51 1.60
CA SER A 152 -5.56 15.79 2.68
C SER A 152 -6.35 14.56 3.09
N TYR A 153 -6.84 13.76 2.13
CA TYR A 153 -7.59 12.55 2.47
C TYR A 153 -6.67 11.40 2.87
N MET A 154 -5.44 11.32 2.34
CA MET A 154 -4.46 10.30 2.73
C MET A 154 -4.09 10.37 4.20
N GLN A 155 -4.09 11.57 4.80
CA GLN A 155 -3.94 11.71 6.25
C GLN A 155 -5.04 10.98 7.02
N ILE A 156 -6.30 11.11 6.59
CA ILE A 156 -7.45 10.42 7.21
C ILE A 156 -7.28 8.91 7.04
N VAL A 157 -6.88 8.45 5.85
CA VAL A 157 -6.62 7.03 5.57
C VAL A 157 -5.59 6.48 6.56
N PHE A 158 -4.47 7.14 6.78
CA PHE A 158 -3.45 6.68 7.73
C PHE A 158 -3.94 6.64 9.18
N VAL A 159 -4.73 7.62 9.60
CA VAL A 159 -5.32 7.64 10.95
C VAL A 159 -6.32 6.50 11.12
N VAL A 160 -7.18 6.26 10.13
CA VAL A 160 -8.14 5.15 10.14
C VAL A 160 -7.39 3.82 10.14
N SER A 161 -6.38 3.63 9.28
CA SER A 161 -5.52 2.44 9.29
C SER A 161 -4.86 2.20 10.66
N ALA A 162 -4.32 3.25 11.28
CA ALA A 162 -3.71 3.17 12.61
C ALA A 162 -4.72 2.81 13.71
N ALA A 163 -5.97 3.27 13.60
CA ALA A 163 -7.05 2.90 14.50
C ALA A 163 -7.48 1.44 14.28
N SER A 164 -7.63 1.01 13.04
CA SER A 164 -8.00 -0.36 12.68
C SER A 164 -7.00 -1.39 13.20
N LEU A 165 -5.69 -1.14 13.05
CA LEU A 165 -4.65 -2.04 13.57
C LEU A 165 -4.51 -2.00 15.10
N ARG A 166 -5.14 -1.05 15.80
CA ARG A 166 -5.24 -1.05 17.27
C ARG A 166 -6.37 -1.93 17.79
N LEU A 167 -7.34 -2.27 16.96
CA LEU A 167 -8.50 -3.05 17.38
C LEU A 167 -8.12 -4.42 17.97
N PRO A 168 -7.21 -5.23 17.37
CA PRO A 168 -6.78 -6.50 17.97
C PRO A 168 -6.19 -6.35 19.37
N ILE A 169 -5.52 -5.23 19.64
CA ILE A 169 -4.94 -4.92 20.96
C ILE A 169 -6.07 -4.65 21.94
N VAL A 170 -6.99 -3.75 21.58
CA VAL A 170 -8.11 -3.33 22.43
C VAL A 170 -9.06 -4.50 22.71
N THR A 171 -9.37 -5.34 21.73
CA THR A 171 -10.25 -6.50 21.90
C THR A 171 -9.63 -7.55 22.81
N THR A 172 -8.32 -7.77 22.73
CA THR A 172 -7.59 -8.69 23.63
C THR A 172 -7.61 -8.20 25.09
N PHE A 173 -7.60 -6.88 25.31
CA PHE A 173 -7.66 -6.30 26.67
C PHE A 173 -9.09 -6.17 27.22
N LEU A 174 -10.09 -5.91 26.38
CA LEU A 174 -11.47 -5.66 26.82
C LEU A 174 -12.34 -6.92 26.90
N VAL A 175 -12.02 -7.97 26.13
CA VAL A 175 -12.83 -9.19 26.08
C VAL A 175 -11.97 -10.37 26.55
N ALA A 176 -12.27 -10.89 27.74
CA ALA A 176 -11.65 -12.10 28.24
C ALA A 176 -11.89 -13.27 27.26
N PRO A 177 -10.90 -14.14 27.00
CA PRO A 177 -11.05 -15.25 26.07
C PRO A 177 -12.20 -16.13 26.51
N SER A 178 -13.26 -16.17 25.72
CA SER A 178 -14.37 -17.08 25.94
C SER A 178 -13.87 -18.49 25.65
N LYS A 179 -13.65 -19.29 26.69
CA LYS A 179 -13.25 -20.71 26.63
C LYS A 179 -14.40 -21.60 26.11
N VAL A 180 -14.94 -21.28 24.93
CA VAL A 180 -15.97 -22.12 24.31
C VAL A 180 -15.40 -22.65 23.01
N GLU A 181 -14.82 -23.84 23.07
CA GLU A 181 -14.41 -24.60 21.89
C GLU A 181 -15.66 -24.93 21.05
N GLY A 182 -15.64 -24.56 19.76
CA GLY A 182 -16.60 -25.06 18.76
C GLY A 182 -17.79 -24.15 18.41
N GLY A 183 -17.66 -22.83 18.53
CA GLY A 183 -18.68 -21.86 18.07
C GLY A 183 -18.25 -21.04 16.85
N SER A 184 -19.21 -20.59 16.04
CA SER A 184 -19.00 -19.59 14.98
C SER A 184 -18.28 -18.34 15.50
N ILE A 185 -17.55 -17.61 14.63
CA ILE A 185 -16.74 -16.41 14.92
C ILE A 185 -17.22 -15.66 16.18
N SER A 186 -16.39 -15.67 17.22
CA SER A 186 -16.65 -14.93 18.47
C SER A 186 -16.89 -13.44 18.19
N PHE A 187 -17.70 -12.77 19.02
CA PHE A 187 -17.97 -11.34 18.89
C PHE A 187 -16.68 -10.50 18.80
N ALA A 188 -15.62 -10.91 19.51
CA ALA A 188 -14.29 -10.31 19.39
C ALA A 188 -13.66 -10.50 17.99
N GLY A 189 -13.77 -11.70 17.42
CA GLY A 189 -13.32 -12.02 16.06
C GLY A 189 -14.09 -11.24 14.99
N CYS A 190 -15.39 -10.99 15.17
CA CYS A 190 -16.16 -10.13 14.26
C CYS A 190 -15.66 -8.69 14.27
N ILE A 191 -15.35 -8.13 15.46
CA ILE A 191 -14.78 -6.77 15.58
C ILE A 191 -13.40 -6.70 14.92
N GLN A 192 -12.55 -7.71 15.13
CA GLN A 192 -11.23 -7.80 14.48
C GLN A 192 -11.36 -7.88 12.97
N LEU A 193 -12.28 -8.71 12.45
CA LEU A 193 -12.54 -8.86 11.02
C LEU A 193 -12.99 -7.52 10.40
N ILE A 194 -13.91 -6.80 11.03
CA ILE A 194 -14.33 -5.46 10.57
C ILE A 194 -13.14 -4.49 10.57
N GLY A 195 -12.29 -4.54 11.59
CA GLY A 195 -11.06 -3.76 11.66
C GLY A 195 -10.12 -4.06 10.49
N PHE A 196 -9.87 -5.33 10.21
CA PHE A 196 -9.01 -5.79 9.11
C PHE A 196 -9.61 -5.45 7.74
N CYS A 197 -10.91 -5.61 7.53
CA CYS A 197 -11.59 -5.15 6.32
C CYS A 197 -11.47 -3.63 6.14
N THR A 198 -11.56 -2.85 7.22
CA THR A 198 -11.40 -1.40 7.18
C THR A 198 -9.95 -1.02 6.82
N PHE A 199 -8.96 -1.72 7.37
CA PHE A 199 -7.56 -1.56 7.00
C PHE A 199 -7.32 -1.88 5.51
N GLU A 200 -7.90 -2.96 5.01
CA GLU A 200 -7.80 -3.36 3.60
C GLU A 200 -8.49 -2.39 2.64
N ALA A 201 -9.63 -1.82 3.04
CA ALA A 201 -10.23 -0.71 2.30
C ALA A 201 -9.29 0.52 2.24
N CYS A 202 -8.55 0.80 3.32
CA CYS A 202 -7.55 1.85 3.34
C CYS A 202 -6.35 1.54 2.43
N VAL A 203 -5.88 0.28 2.39
CA VAL A 203 -4.85 -0.18 1.44
C VAL A 203 -5.33 0.02 -0.01
N GLY A 204 -6.59 -0.31 -0.28
CA GLY A 204 -7.25 -0.03 -1.56
C GLY A 204 -7.26 1.45 -1.93
N ILE A 205 -7.44 2.36 -0.96
CA ILE A 205 -7.36 3.80 -1.21
C ILE A 205 -5.91 4.26 -1.42
N PHE A 206 -4.97 3.65 -0.70
CA PHE A 206 -3.57 4.02 -0.69
C PHE A 206 -2.89 3.81 -2.05
N TRP A 207 -3.06 2.65 -2.68
CA TRP A 207 -2.40 2.29 -3.95
C TRP A 207 -2.63 3.28 -5.12
N PRO A 208 -3.87 3.62 -5.51
CA PRO A 208 -4.12 4.63 -6.53
C PRO A 208 -3.56 6.01 -6.16
N SER A 209 -3.67 6.38 -4.88
CA SER A 209 -3.26 7.69 -4.38
C SER A 209 -1.75 7.85 -4.39
N ILE A 210 -1.01 6.83 -3.97
CA ILE A 210 0.45 6.85 -3.93
C ILE A 210 1.03 6.87 -5.35
N VAL A 211 0.44 6.16 -6.31
CA VAL A 211 0.87 6.19 -7.72
C VAL A 211 0.68 7.59 -8.32
N LYS A 212 -0.43 8.25 -8.02
CA LYS A 212 -0.68 9.63 -8.46
C LYS A 212 0.30 10.64 -7.85
N MET A 213 0.57 10.54 -6.56
CA MET A 213 1.56 11.42 -5.90
C MET A 213 2.97 11.13 -6.41
N ARG A 214 3.32 9.86 -6.61
CA ARG A 214 4.61 9.44 -7.17
C ARG A 214 4.86 10.05 -8.53
N SER A 215 3.84 10.16 -9.38
CA SER A 215 3.97 10.80 -10.69
C SER A 215 4.11 12.32 -10.64
N GLN A 216 3.73 12.96 -9.54
CA GLN A 216 3.81 14.40 -9.37
C GLN A 216 5.11 14.84 -8.70
N TYR A 217 5.60 14.07 -7.73
CA TYR A 217 6.76 14.45 -6.92
C TYR A 217 8.08 13.83 -7.38
N ILE A 218 8.05 12.71 -8.11
CA ILE A 218 9.28 11.98 -8.46
C ILE A 218 9.48 11.95 -9.98
N PRO A 219 10.60 12.48 -10.49
CA PRO A 219 10.94 12.42 -11.91
C PRO A 219 11.04 10.95 -12.36
N GLU A 220 10.60 10.68 -13.58
CA GLU A 220 10.45 9.31 -14.09
C GLU A 220 11.77 8.54 -14.08
N GLU A 221 12.86 9.24 -14.38
CA GLU A 221 14.23 8.71 -14.46
C GLU A 221 14.75 8.14 -13.12
N ALA A 222 14.45 8.80 -12.00
CA ALA A 222 14.98 8.41 -10.67
C ALA A 222 13.96 7.66 -9.80
N ARG A 223 12.74 7.43 -10.31
CA ARG A 223 11.62 6.89 -9.54
C ARG A 223 11.93 5.54 -8.93
N SER A 224 12.48 4.61 -9.72
CA SER A 224 12.83 3.27 -9.25
C SER A 224 13.89 3.31 -8.15
N THR A 225 14.97 4.08 -8.37
CA THR A 225 16.11 4.18 -7.45
C THR A 225 15.73 4.81 -6.12
N ILE A 226 14.96 5.91 -6.13
CA ILE A 226 14.47 6.58 -4.92
C ILE A 226 13.57 5.62 -4.11
N MET A 227 12.64 4.91 -4.76
CA MET A 227 11.78 3.95 -4.06
C MET A 227 12.56 2.82 -3.42
N ASN A 228 13.57 2.28 -4.13
CA ASN A 228 14.41 1.21 -3.60
C ASN A 228 15.25 1.69 -2.41
N PHE A 229 15.74 2.93 -2.42
CA PHE A 229 16.49 3.52 -1.30
C PHE A 229 15.71 3.51 0.01
N PHE A 230 14.40 3.81 -0.02
CA PHE A 230 13.54 3.78 1.16
C PHE A 230 12.99 2.39 1.49
N ARG A 231 12.87 1.50 0.49
CA ARG A 231 12.34 0.14 0.68
C ARG A 231 13.36 -0.81 1.30
N ILE A 232 14.63 -0.74 0.91
CA ILE A 232 15.65 -1.69 1.40
C ILE A 232 15.79 -1.64 2.93
N PRO A 233 16.02 -0.47 3.57
CA PRO A 233 16.20 -0.42 5.01
C PRO A 233 14.94 -0.82 5.78
N LEU A 234 13.77 -0.41 5.28
CA LEU A 234 12.50 -0.73 5.92
C LEU A 234 12.18 -2.22 5.80
N ASN A 235 12.35 -2.84 4.62
CA ASN A 235 12.09 -4.26 4.45
C ASN A 235 13.05 -5.10 5.31
N ILE A 236 14.32 -4.69 5.45
CA ILE A 236 15.26 -5.31 6.39
C ILE A 236 14.73 -5.20 7.82
N PHE A 237 14.27 -4.02 8.24
CA PHE A 237 13.67 -3.83 9.57
C PHE A 237 12.46 -4.75 9.79
N VAL A 238 11.54 -4.82 8.82
CA VAL A 238 10.35 -5.70 8.88
C VAL A 238 10.79 -7.17 8.95
N CYS A 239 11.77 -7.59 8.16
CA CYS A 239 12.32 -8.95 8.23
C CYS A 239 12.92 -9.26 9.61
N ILE A 240 13.62 -8.32 10.24
CA ILE A 240 14.17 -8.50 11.60
C ILE A 240 13.04 -8.66 12.63
N VAL A 241 11.99 -7.83 12.54
CA VAL A 241 10.83 -7.92 13.45
C VAL A 241 10.11 -9.26 13.28
N LEU A 242 9.87 -9.68 12.03
CA LEU A 242 9.21 -10.96 11.71
C LEU A 242 10.07 -12.16 12.07
N TYR A 243 11.40 -12.09 11.90
CA TYR A 243 12.31 -13.15 12.34
C TYR A 243 12.23 -13.37 13.86
N ASN A 244 12.01 -12.29 14.61
CA ASN A 244 11.84 -12.33 16.06
C ASN A 244 10.37 -12.47 16.49
N VAL A 245 9.48 -13.00 15.64
CA VAL A 245 8.04 -13.15 15.97
C VAL A 245 7.77 -14.06 17.15
N ASN A 246 8.64 -15.03 17.40
CA ASN A 246 8.55 -15.88 18.59
C ASN A 246 8.93 -15.15 19.89
N ALA A 247 9.64 -14.02 19.79
CA ALA A 247 10.07 -13.21 20.93
C ALA A 247 9.10 -12.06 21.24
N PHE A 248 8.28 -11.63 20.28
CA PHE A 248 7.37 -10.50 20.44
C PHE A 248 5.91 -10.93 20.29
N PRO A 249 5.04 -10.60 21.27
CA PRO A 249 3.62 -10.89 21.15
C PRO A 249 3.01 -10.11 19.98
N ILE A 250 2.03 -10.72 19.32
CA ILE A 250 1.30 -10.16 18.16
C ILE A 250 0.76 -8.75 18.45
N THR A 251 0.37 -8.49 19.71
CA THR A 251 -0.08 -7.16 20.16
C THR A 251 0.99 -6.07 20.05
N VAL A 252 2.25 -6.39 20.30
CA VAL A 252 3.38 -5.46 20.15
C VAL A 252 3.63 -5.18 18.67
N MET A 253 3.53 -6.19 17.80
CA MET A 253 3.70 -6.01 16.35
C MET A 253 2.62 -5.10 15.77
N PHE A 254 1.34 -5.35 16.08
CA PHE A 254 0.26 -4.45 15.67
C PHE A 254 0.38 -3.06 16.30
N GLY A 255 0.89 -2.96 17.52
CA GLY A 255 1.19 -1.68 18.18
C GLY A 255 2.24 -0.88 17.40
N MET A 256 3.33 -1.53 16.99
CA MET A 256 4.38 -0.93 16.17
C MET A 256 3.85 -0.49 14.80
N CYS A 257 3.06 -1.32 14.12
CA CYS A 257 2.41 -0.93 12.86
C CYS A 257 1.48 0.28 13.04
N SER A 258 0.72 0.34 14.14
CA SER A 258 -0.13 1.50 14.43
C SER A 258 0.69 2.77 14.65
N ILE A 259 1.82 2.68 15.36
CA ILE A 259 2.73 3.81 15.56
C ILE A 259 3.31 4.26 14.22
N PHE A 260 3.75 3.34 13.35
CA PHE A 260 4.27 3.66 12.02
C PHE A 260 3.25 4.38 11.16
N LEU A 261 1.99 3.92 11.15
CA LEU A 261 0.90 4.56 10.42
C LEU A 261 0.55 5.94 11.01
N PHE A 262 0.62 6.08 12.33
CA PHE A 262 0.43 7.38 12.98
C PHE A 262 1.56 8.36 12.62
N VAL A 263 2.81 7.92 12.63
CA VAL A 263 3.95 8.72 12.17
C VAL A 263 3.77 9.09 10.70
N ALA A 264 3.37 8.14 9.84
CA ALA A 264 3.05 8.42 8.44
C ALA A 264 1.97 9.50 8.28
N SER A 265 0.96 9.53 9.15
CA SER A 265 -0.06 10.59 9.16
C SER A 265 0.51 11.99 9.48
N ILE A 266 1.49 12.06 10.38
CA ILE A 266 2.17 13.31 10.75
C ILE A 266 3.06 13.77 9.59
N LEU A 267 3.81 12.85 8.99
CA LEU A 267 4.65 13.12 7.81
C LEU A 267 3.79 13.57 6.63
N GLN A 268 2.63 12.95 6.42
CA GLN A 268 1.66 13.33 5.39
C GLN A 268 1.12 14.74 5.63
N ARG A 269 0.89 15.14 6.89
CA ARG A 269 0.51 16.51 7.24
C ARG A 269 1.61 17.51 6.92
N ARG A 270 2.87 17.18 7.22
CA ARG A 270 4.04 18.00 6.87
C ARG A 270 4.15 18.17 5.35
N LEU A 271 4.02 17.08 4.61
CA LEU A 271 4.05 17.09 3.14
C LEU A 271 2.96 18.00 2.56
N LEU A 272 1.73 17.93 3.09
CA LEU A 272 0.64 18.81 2.68
C LEU A 272 0.99 20.30 2.88
N MET A 273 1.53 20.67 4.05
CA MET A 273 1.88 22.06 4.34
C MET A 273 2.99 22.58 3.42
N ILE A 274 3.99 21.75 3.12
CA ILE A 274 5.09 22.11 2.21
C ILE A 274 4.57 22.24 0.77
N ALA A 275 3.69 21.34 0.33
CA ALA A 275 3.06 21.41 -0.98
C ALA A 275 2.17 22.66 -1.14
N GLU A 276 1.47 23.08 -0.07
CA GLU A 276 0.69 24.31 -0.04
C GLU A 276 1.54 25.57 -0.14
N LYS A 277 2.64 25.63 0.64
CA LYS A 277 3.55 26.77 0.64
C LYS A 277 4.19 26.97 -0.73
N SER A 278 4.77 25.89 -1.28
CA SER A 278 5.39 25.90 -2.62
C SER A 278 4.42 26.34 -3.72
N LYS A 279 3.16 25.86 -3.68
CA LYS A 279 2.16 26.30 -4.64
C LYS A 279 1.82 27.79 -4.49
N THR A 280 1.74 28.29 -3.27
CA THR A 280 1.41 29.70 -3.00
C THR A 280 2.51 30.62 -3.50
N GLU A 281 3.78 30.25 -3.30
CA GLU A 281 4.97 30.96 -3.79
C GLU A 281 4.99 31.02 -5.35
N ASP A 282 4.66 29.91 -6.03
CA ASP A 282 4.53 29.88 -7.49
C ASP A 282 3.43 30.83 -8.01
N TRP A 283 2.25 30.85 -7.36
CA TRP A 283 1.16 31.75 -7.75
C TRP A 283 1.52 33.23 -7.55
N THR A 284 2.26 33.56 -6.50
CA THR A 284 2.72 34.94 -6.27
C THR A 284 3.75 35.36 -7.31
N ALA A 285 4.70 34.48 -7.65
CA ALA A 285 5.71 34.75 -8.67
C ALA A 285 5.11 34.89 -10.08
N LEU A 286 4.07 34.11 -10.40
CA LEU A 286 3.32 34.24 -11.65
C LEU A 286 2.55 35.58 -11.72
N LYS A 287 1.91 36.00 -10.63
CA LYS A 287 1.23 37.30 -10.57
C LYS A 287 2.20 38.47 -10.69
N GLU A 288 3.39 38.39 -10.10
CA GLU A 288 4.41 39.43 -10.25
C GLU A 288 4.90 39.51 -11.71
N LYS A 289 5.13 38.37 -12.37
CA LYS A 289 5.48 38.33 -13.80
C LYS A 289 4.38 38.85 -14.72
N ASP A 290 3.11 38.53 -14.45
CA ASP A 290 1.99 39.04 -15.24
C ASP A 290 1.82 40.56 -15.05
N ASN A 291 2.02 41.07 -13.82
CA ASN A 291 1.97 42.51 -13.55
C ASN A 291 3.15 43.29 -14.17
N GLU A 292 4.34 42.69 -14.28
CA GLU A 292 5.49 43.29 -14.99
C GLU A 292 5.34 43.24 -16.52
N ALA A 293 4.47 42.37 -17.03
CA ALA A 293 4.22 42.19 -18.47
C ALA A 293 3.07 43.05 -19.02
N GLU A 294 2.34 43.82 -18.18
CA GLU A 294 1.47 44.90 -18.64
C GLU A 294 2.32 46.15 -18.94
N PRO A 295 2.61 46.50 -20.22
CA PRO A 295 3.32 47.73 -20.50
C PRO A 295 2.41 48.92 -20.14
N LEU A 296 3.01 49.89 -19.43
CA LEU A 296 2.53 51.26 -19.28
C LEU A 296 2.21 51.85 -20.66
N ASN A 297 1.00 51.64 -21.15
CA ASN A 297 0.51 52.21 -22.39
C ASN A 297 -0.68 53.10 -22.05
N ASP A 298 -0.40 54.16 -21.29
CA ASP A 298 -1.26 55.33 -21.12
C ASP A 298 -0.42 56.47 -20.50
N ALA A 299 0.28 57.22 -21.35
CA ALA A 299 0.68 58.62 -21.14
C ALA A 299 1.10 59.25 -22.47
#